data_AF-A0A7S3IKU4-F1
#
_entry.id   AF-A0A7S3IKU4-F1
#
_cell.length_a   1.000
_cell.length_b   1.000
_cell.length_c   1.000
_cell.angle_alpha   90.00
_cell.angle_beta   90.00
_cell.angle_gamma   90.00
#
_symmetry.space_group_name_H-M   'P 1'
#
loop_
_entity.id
_entity.type
_entity.pdbx_description
1 polymer ?
#
loop_
_entity_poly.entity_id
_entity_poly.type
_entity_poly.pdbx_seq_one_letter_code
_entity_poly.pdbx_strand_id
1 'polypeptide(L)'
;MVYYQEGPPPTFSQEEWLRDKFLMGLDFPDLPYFIDGEVRITEAVAIQKYIAAKWGPKLLGRTPAERAKVNMVGSIVSDLKGSVTSGCYMDRNRPGLVEKIFDKVPKIVKFLDKKKFLVGDNLCWVDFYFFELLDFMQ
;
A
#
# COMPACT_ATOMS: atom_id res chain seq x y z
N MET A 1 -0.63 -16.72 -5.28
CA MET A 1 -1.53 -15.55 -5.25
C MET A 1 -2.86 -16.00 -5.81
N VAL A 2 -3.96 -15.71 -5.12
CA VAL A 2 -5.32 -16.00 -5.61
C VAL A 2 -5.82 -14.75 -6.32
N TYR A 3 -6.43 -14.91 -7.49
CA TYR A 3 -7.03 -13.84 -8.27
C TYR A 3 -8.51 -14.12 -8.45
N TYR A 4 -9.34 -13.12 -8.21
CA TYR A 4 -10.78 -13.16 -8.50
C TYR A 4 -11.00 -12.42 -9.82
N GLN A 5 -11.72 -13.05 -10.75
CA GLN A 5 -12.07 -12.45 -12.02
C GLN A 5 -13.32 -11.60 -11.86
N GLU A 6 -13.27 -10.38 -12.38
CA GLU A 6 -14.46 -9.58 -12.58
C GLU A 6 -15.22 -10.07 -13.82
N GLY A 7 -16.54 -10.04 -13.76
CA GLY A 7 -17.40 -10.30 -14.93
C GLY A 7 -17.18 -9.28 -16.06
N PRO A 8 -17.68 -9.55 -17.28
CA PRO A 8 -17.51 -8.63 -18.39
C PRO A 8 -18.25 -7.30 -18.17
N PRO A 9 -17.87 -6.23 -18.90
CA PRO A 9 -18.63 -4.99 -18.95
C PRO A 9 -20.06 -5.24 -19.45
N PRO A 10 -21.02 -4.40 -19.04
CA PRO A 10 -20.86 -3.22 -18.19
C PRO A 10 -20.96 -3.53 -16.69
N THR A 11 -21.24 -4.78 -16.32
CA THR A 11 -21.62 -5.13 -14.95
C THR A 11 -20.45 -5.32 -14.00
N PHE A 12 -19.29 -5.76 -14.50
CA PHE A 12 -18.09 -6.02 -13.69
C PHE A 12 -18.40 -6.85 -12.44
N SER A 13 -19.14 -7.96 -12.60
CA SER A 13 -19.64 -8.79 -11.49
C SER A 13 -18.50 -9.23 -10.57
N GLN A 14 -18.68 -9.07 -9.26
CA GLN A 14 -17.73 -9.48 -8.22
C GLN A 14 -18.11 -10.82 -7.56
N GLU A 15 -19.00 -11.58 -8.20
CA GLU A 15 -19.59 -12.81 -7.62
C GLU A 15 -18.54 -13.83 -7.17
N GLU A 16 -17.44 -13.97 -7.91
CA GLU A 16 -16.37 -14.90 -7.55
C GLU A 16 -15.77 -14.55 -6.18
N TRP A 17 -15.51 -13.27 -5.92
CA TRP A 17 -15.06 -12.80 -4.62
C TRP A 17 -16.14 -12.95 -3.56
N LEU A 18 -17.37 -12.51 -3.86
CA LEU A 18 -18.48 -12.50 -2.90
C LEU A 18 -18.86 -13.90 -2.41
N ARG A 19 -18.67 -14.93 -3.24
CA ARG A 19 -18.87 -16.34 -2.85
C ARG A 19 -17.89 -16.77 -1.76
N ASP A 20 -16.64 -16.34 -1.84
CA ASP A 20 -15.56 -16.84 -0.97
C ASP A 20 -15.33 -15.90 0.24
N LYS A 21 -15.73 -14.63 0.13
CA LYS A 21 -15.47 -13.52 1.08
C LYS A 21 -15.66 -13.91 2.55
N PHE A 22 -16.78 -14.54 2.89
CA PHE A 22 -17.15 -14.86 4.28
C PHE A 22 -16.76 -16.29 4.71
N LEU A 23 -16.17 -17.09 3.83
CA LEU A 23 -15.86 -18.50 4.07
C LEU A 23 -14.44 -18.73 4.59
N MET A 24 -13.57 -17.71 4.55
CA MET A 24 -12.14 -17.87 4.86
C MET A 24 -11.76 -17.64 6.33
N GLY A 25 -12.74 -17.27 7.18
CA GLY A 25 -12.49 -16.97 8.60
C GLY A 25 -11.67 -15.70 8.82
N LEU A 26 -11.77 -14.71 7.92
CA LEU A 26 -11.18 -13.37 8.11
C LEU A 26 -12.03 -12.57 9.11
N ASP A 27 -11.40 -11.92 10.09
CA ASP A 27 -12.10 -11.06 11.05
C ASP A 27 -12.77 -9.86 10.38
N PHE A 28 -12.06 -9.27 9.40
CA PHE A 28 -12.54 -8.15 8.58
C PHE A 28 -12.38 -8.50 7.10
N PRO A 29 -13.35 -9.20 6.48
CA PRO A 29 -13.21 -9.68 5.10
C PRO A 29 -13.05 -8.56 4.08
N ASP A 30 -11.88 -8.49 3.46
CA ASP A 30 -11.55 -7.51 2.42
C ASP A 30 -10.40 -8.00 1.53
N LEU A 31 -10.16 -7.28 0.43
CA LEU A 31 -9.01 -7.48 -0.45
C LEU A 31 -8.00 -6.33 -0.31
N PRO A 32 -6.68 -6.63 -0.29
CA PRO A 32 -6.09 -7.96 -0.28
C PRO A 32 -6.20 -8.64 1.11
N TYR A 33 -6.12 -9.97 1.11
CA TYR A 33 -5.94 -10.78 2.31
C TYR A 33 -4.66 -11.62 2.23
N PHE A 34 -4.18 -12.10 3.38
CA PHE A 34 -3.06 -13.00 3.51
C PHE A 34 -3.35 -14.10 4.54
N ILE A 35 -3.09 -15.35 4.16
CA ILE A 35 -3.28 -16.54 5.01
C ILE A 35 -1.94 -17.27 5.12
N ASP A 36 -1.49 -17.52 6.35
CA ASP A 36 -0.22 -18.17 6.67
C ASP A 36 -0.38 -19.06 7.90
N GLY A 37 -0.67 -20.35 7.65
CA GLY A 37 -1.11 -21.28 8.68
C GLY A 37 -2.40 -20.80 9.33
N GLU A 38 -2.36 -20.55 10.64
CA GLU A 38 -3.51 -20.03 11.38
C GLU A 38 -3.68 -18.50 11.29
N VAL A 39 -2.67 -17.79 10.76
CA VAL A 39 -2.74 -16.34 10.64
C VAL A 39 -3.60 -15.96 9.45
N ARG A 40 -4.59 -15.09 9.68
CA ARG A 40 -5.54 -14.57 8.70
C ARG A 40 -5.60 -13.06 8.86
N ILE A 41 -5.09 -12.31 7.88
CA ILE A 41 -4.93 -10.85 7.96
C ILE A 41 -5.45 -10.20 6.69
N THR A 42 -6.19 -9.10 6.83
CA THR A 42 -6.56 -8.17 5.76
C THR A 42 -5.81 -6.84 5.96
N GLU A 43 -6.04 -5.86 5.08
CA GLU A 43 -5.31 -4.59 5.01
C GLU A 43 -3.88 -4.71 4.44
N ALA A 44 -3.66 -4.11 3.27
CA ALA A 44 -2.39 -4.23 2.53
C ALA A 44 -1.15 -3.84 3.37
N VAL A 45 -1.24 -2.76 4.15
CA VAL A 45 -0.13 -2.30 5.01
C VAL A 45 0.10 -3.24 6.20
N ALA A 46 -0.97 -3.81 6.78
CA ALA A 46 -0.84 -4.79 7.86
C ALA A 46 -0.17 -6.08 7.36
N ILE A 47 -0.58 -6.55 6.17
CA ILE A 47 0.03 -7.71 5.49
C ILE A 47 1.52 -7.46 5.22
N GLN A 48 1.88 -6.31 4.64
CA GLN A 48 3.29 -5.96 4.39
C GLN A 48 4.12 -5.96 5.68
N LYS A 49 3.59 -5.40 6.76
CA LYS A 49 4.26 -5.38 8.07
C LYS A 49 4.36 -6.77 8.69
N TYR A 50 3.35 -7.63 8.53
CA TYR A 50 3.40 -9.02 8.99
C TYR A 50 4.50 -9.81 8.26
N ILE A 51 4.56 -9.70 6.94
CA ILE A 51 5.61 -10.34 6.13
C ILE A 51 6.99 -9.85 6.57
N ALA A 52 7.16 -8.53 6.74
CA ALA A 52 8.39 -7.99 7.29
C ALA A 52 8.69 -8.54 8.70
N ALA A 53 7.73 -8.59 9.61
CA ALA A 53 7.94 -9.12 10.96
C ALA A 53 8.44 -10.57 10.97
N LYS A 54 7.86 -11.43 10.11
CA LYS A 54 8.15 -12.87 10.09
C LYS A 54 9.44 -13.23 9.38
N TRP A 55 9.73 -12.61 8.23
CA TRP A 55 10.87 -13.01 7.38
C TRP A 55 11.97 -11.96 7.24
N GLY A 56 11.72 -10.72 7.62
CA GLY A 56 12.71 -9.64 7.48
C GLY A 56 12.51 -8.54 8.51
N PRO A 57 12.60 -8.82 9.83
CA PRO A 57 12.17 -7.90 10.88
C PRO A 57 12.92 -6.55 10.87
N LYS A 58 14.10 -6.49 10.26
CA LYS A 58 14.87 -5.26 10.03
C LYS A 58 14.17 -4.28 9.07
N LEU A 59 13.26 -4.76 8.22
CA LEU A 59 12.46 -3.94 7.30
C LEU A 59 11.39 -3.11 8.02
N LEU A 60 11.08 -3.41 9.29
CA LEU A 60 10.19 -2.60 10.14
C LEU A 60 10.89 -1.38 10.76
N GLY A 61 12.18 -1.19 10.50
CA GLY A 61 13.06 -0.32 11.27
C GLY A 61 13.69 -1.07 12.45
N ARG A 62 14.98 -0.80 12.70
CA ARG A 62 15.85 -1.54 13.63
C ARG A 62 15.80 -1.00 15.06
N THR A 63 15.50 0.29 15.20
CA THR A 63 15.32 0.94 16.50
C THR A 63 13.89 1.46 16.65
N PRO A 64 13.41 1.72 17.87
CA PRO A 64 12.10 2.35 18.07
C PRO A 64 11.97 3.67 17.30
N ALA A 65 13.03 4.50 17.28
CA ALA A 65 13.05 5.77 16.57
C ALA A 65 12.97 5.59 15.04
N GLU A 66 13.72 4.64 14.48
CA GLU A 66 13.66 4.32 13.04
C GLU A 66 12.28 3.77 12.67
N ARG A 67 11.74 2.83 13.46
CA ARG A 67 10.40 2.27 13.25
C ARG A 67 9.29 3.33 13.30
N ALA A 68 9.39 4.28 14.23
CA ALA A 68 8.46 5.39 14.31
C ALA A 68 8.50 6.24 13.03
N LYS A 69 9.71 6.55 12.52
CA LYS A 69 9.88 7.27 11.26
C LYS A 69 9.35 6.48 10.06
N VAL A 70 9.63 5.17 9.97
CA VAL A 70 9.08 4.29 8.92
C VAL A 70 7.56 4.31 8.91
N ASN A 71 6.93 4.22 10.08
CA ASN A 71 5.47 4.27 10.19
C ASN A 71 4.91 5.65 9.80
N MET A 72 5.53 6.73 10.25
CA MET A 72 5.14 8.10 9.88
C MET A 72 5.20 8.32 8.37
N VAL A 73 6.29 7.93 7.72
CA VAL A 73 6.43 8.02 6.26
C VAL A 73 5.41 7.12 5.56
N GLY A 74 5.15 5.93 6.11
CA GLY A 74 4.11 5.03 5.60
C GLY A 74 2.72 5.66 5.57
N SER A 75 2.36 6.45 6.59
CA SER A 75 1.11 7.22 6.59
C SER A 75 1.09 8.30 5.51
N ILE A 76 2.19 9.05 5.36
CA ILE A 76 2.30 10.10 4.31
C ILE A 76 2.17 9.50 2.91
N VAL A 77 2.80 8.35 2.66
CA VAL A 77 2.70 7.64 1.37
C VAL A 77 1.28 7.10 1.16
N SER A 78 0.61 6.62 2.22
CA SER A 78 -0.79 6.17 2.14
C SER A 78 -1.74 7.29 1.76
N ASP A 79 -1.56 8.49 2.33
CA ASP A 79 -2.37 9.66 2.00
C ASP A 79 -2.18 10.12 0.55
N LEU A 80 -0.94 10.03 0.04
CA LEU A 80 -0.65 10.27 -1.37
C LEU A 80 -1.39 9.24 -2.24
N LYS A 81 -1.23 7.94 -1.96
CA LYS A 81 -1.90 6.88 -2.71
C LYS A 81 -3.42 7.09 -2.75
N GLY A 82 -4.04 7.35 -1.60
CA GLY A 82 -5.47 7.61 -1.53
C GLY A 82 -5.91 8.80 -2.38
N SER A 83 -5.10 9.86 -2.43
CA SER A 83 -5.37 11.04 -3.28
C SER A 83 -5.28 10.71 -4.77
N VAL A 84 -4.28 9.92 -5.16
CA VAL A 84 -4.10 9.52 -6.57
C VAL A 84 -5.24 8.60 -6.99
N THR A 85 -5.48 7.53 -6.24
CA THR A 85 -6.53 6.55 -6.54
C THR A 85 -7.91 7.20 -6.60
N SER A 86 -8.26 8.04 -5.62
CA SER A 86 -9.54 8.75 -5.64
C SER A 86 -9.67 9.66 -6.87
N GLY A 87 -8.60 10.35 -7.25
CA GLY A 87 -8.61 11.21 -8.45
C GLY A 87 -8.84 10.43 -9.74
N CYS A 88 -8.27 9.22 -9.85
CA CYS A 88 -8.47 8.33 -11.00
C CYS A 88 -9.93 7.88 -11.16
N TYR A 89 -10.62 7.56 -10.06
CA TYR A 89 -12.01 7.10 -10.12
C TYR A 89 -13.02 8.23 -10.24
N MET A 90 -12.80 9.36 -9.55
CA MET A 90 -13.84 10.36 -9.33
C MET A 90 -13.71 11.60 -10.22
N ASP A 91 -12.48 12.11 -10.41
CA ASP A 91 -12.32 13.50 -10.85
C ASP A 91 -12.43 13.65 -12.37
N ARG A 92 -12.14 12.58 -13.14
CA ARG A 92 -11.96 12.59 -14.62
C ARG A 92 -11.10 13.77 -15.14
N ASN A 93 -10.31 14.40 -14.25
CA ASN A 93 -9.52 15.58 -14.47
C ASN A 93 -8.05 15.23 -14.24
N ARG A 94 -7.43 14.67 -15.28
CA ARG A 94 -6.02 14.29 -15.22
C ARG A 94 -5.10 15.48 -14.89
N PRO A 95 -5.24 16.68 -15.49
CA PRO A 95 -4.40 17.82 -15.12
C PRO A 95 -4.47 18.17 -13.62
N GLY A 96 -5.68 18.25 -13.05
CA GLY A 96 -5.84 18.54 -11.62
C GLY A 96 -5.28 17.45 -10.71
N LEU A 97 -5.37 16.18 -11.10
CA LEU A 97 -4.73 15.08 -10.39
C LEU A 97 -3.20 15.20 -10.41
N VAL A 98 -2.64 15.55 -11.57
CA VAL A 98 -1.20 15.77 -11.75
C VAL A 98 -0.72 16.91 -10.85
N GLU A 99 -1.44 18.03 -10.77
CA GLU A 99 -1.12 19.13 -9.85
C GLU A 99 -1.11 18.67 -8.37
N LYS A 100 -2.11 17.88 -7.94
CA LYS A 100 -2.16 17.31 -6.58
C LYS A 100 -0.95 16.42 -6.28
N ILE A 101 -0.51 15.61 -7.25
CA ILE A 101 0.69 14.77 -7.14
C ILE A 101 1.93 15.67 -6.97
N PHE A 102 2.06 16.69 -7.81
CA PHE A 102 3.19 17.61 -7.78
C PHE A 102 3.22 18.52 -6.53
N ASP A 103 2.13 18.70 -5.79
CA ASP A 103 2.17 19.34 -4.45
C ASP A 103 2.75 18.41 -3.37
N LYS A 104 2.46 17.12 -3.44
CA LYS A 104 2.77 16.16 -2.37
C LYS A 104 4.12 15.47 -2.54
N VAL A 105 4.45 15.02 -3.75
CA VAL A 105 5.69 14.27 -4.02
C VAL A 105 6.96 15.05 -3.65
N PRO A 106 7.09 16.37 -3.92
CA PRO A 106 8.30 17.11 -3.53
C PRO A 106 8.59 17.10 -2.03
N LYS A 107 7.57 16.99 -1.17
CA LYS A 107 7.74 16.88 0.29
C LYS A 107 8.41 15.55 0.66
N ILE A 108 8.04 14.47 -0.02
CA ILE A 108 8.64 13.13 0.15
C ILE A 108 10.06 13.11 -0.45
N VAL A 109 10.28 13.70 -1.62
CA VAL A 109 11.61 13.80 -2.26
C VAL A 109 12.57 14.61 -1.41
N LYS A 110 12.12 15.74 -0.84
CA LYS A 110 12.90 16.53 0.12
C LYS A 110 13.20 15.73 1.39
N PHE A 111 12.27 14.89 1.85
CA PHE A 111 12.51 14.01 2.98
C PHE A 111 13.52 12.90 2.66
N LEU A 112 13.50 12.34 1.45
CA LEU A 112 14.51 11.38 0.96
C LEU A 112 15.90 12.03 0.95
N ASP A 113 16.02 13.23 0.36
CA ASP A 113 17.28 13.98 0.24
C ASP A 113 18.41 13.09 -0.32
N LYS A 114 19.52 12.92 0.39
CA LYS A 114 20.67 12.11 -0.03
C LYS A 114 20.61 10.65 0.47
N LYS A 115 19.51 10.23 1.10
CA LYS A 115 19.39 8.89 1.67
C LYS A 115 19.20 7.88 0.53
N LYS A 116 19.72 6.67 0.73
CA LYS A 116 19.53 5.56 -0.23
C LYS A 116 18.08 5.10 -0.33
N PHE A 117 17.37 5.13 0.79
CA PHE A 117 15.97 4.74 0.97
C PHE A 117 15.25 5.81 1.80
N LEU A 118 13.91 5.78 1.86
CA LEU A 118 13.12 6.84 2.48
C LEU A 118 13.55 7.17 3.90
N VAL A 119 13.92 6.14 4.69
CA VAL A 119 14.26 6.29 6.12
C VAL A 119 15.75 6.01 6.39
N GLY A 120 16.63 6.28 5.42
CA GLY A 120 18.07 6.22 5.59
C GLY A 120 18.74 5.27 4.61
N ASP A 121 19.84 4.64 5.02
CA ASP A 121 20.64 3.79 4.12
C ASP A 121 20.13 2.35 4.01
N ASN A 122 19.13 2.03 4.82
CA ASN A 122 18.58 0.70 4.94
C ASN A 122 17.17 0.62 4.37
N LEU A 123 16.94 -0.42 3.57
CA LEU A 123 15.63 -0.76 3.03
C LEU A 123 14.63 -1.08 4.16
N CYS A 124 13.42 -0.57 4.02
CA CYS A 124 12.27 -0.79 4.90
C CYS A 124 11.00 -1.13 4.07
N TRP A 125 9.93 -1.60 4.73
CA TRP A 125 8.69 -1.97 4.03
C TRP A 125 8.07 -0.80 3.25
N VAL A 126 8.21 0.43 3.77
CA VAL A 126 7.65 1.64 3.15
C VAL A 126 8.29 1.97 1.80
N ASP A 127 9.52 1.53 1.56
CA ASP A 127 10.20 1.75 0.27
C ASP A 127 9.54 0.95 -0.85
N PHE A 128 9.11 -0.29 -0.58
CA PHE A 128 8.35 -1.09 -1.56
C PHE A 128 7.01 -0.44 -1.88
N TYR A 129 6.34 0.06 -0.85
CA TYR A 129 5.03 0.71 -1.02
C TYR A 129 5.14 2.02 -1.82
N PHE A 130 6.16 2.82 -1.54
CA PHE A 130 6.39 4.04 -2.30
C PHE A 130 6.87 3.75 -3.73
N PHE A 131 7.69 2.71 -3.94
CA PHE A 131 8.12 2.28 -5.27
C PHE A 131 6.94 1.89 -6.16
N GLU A 132 6.01 1.08 -5.65
CA GLU A 132 4.77 0.72 -6.37
C GLU A 132 3.95 1.96 -6.73
N LEU A 133 3.80 2.89 -5.79
CA LEU A 133 3.08 4.13 -6.03
C LEU A 133 3.78 5.01 -7.09
N LEU A 134 5.11 5.05 -7.11
CA LEU A 134 5.85 5.79 -8.14
C LEU A 134 5.65 5.18 -9.53
N ASP A 135 5.67 3.86 -9.65
CA ASP A 135 5.38 3.15 -10.90
C ASP A 135 3.96 3.43 -11.40
N PHE A 136 2.99 3.42 -10.48
CA PHE A 136 1.60 3.74 -10.79
C PHE A 136 1.37 5.19 -11.26
N MET A 137 2.18 6.14 -10.80
CA MET A 137 2.03 7.57 -11.11
C MET A 137 2.74 8.02 -12.41
N GLN A 138 3.48 7.13 -13.10
CA GLN A 138 4.14 7.43 -14.37
C GLN A 138 3.13 7.60 -15.52
#